data_AF-A0A0J1CU43-F1
#
_entry.id   AF-A0A0J1CU43-F1
#
_cell.length_a   1.000
_cell.length_b   1.000
_cell.length_c   1.000
_cell.angle_alpha   90.00
_cell.angle_beta   90.00
_cell.angle_gamma   90.00
#
_symmetry.space_group_name_H-M   'P 1'
#
loop_
_entity.id
_entity.type
_entity.pdbx_description
1 polymer ?
#
loop_
_entity_poly.entity_id
_entity_poly.type
_entity_poly.pdbx_seq_one_letter_code
_entity_poly.pdbx_strand_id
1 'polypeptide(L)'
;MPTDEFGKSIKLGEQIFTHTQEFAGKYVGNSLNCASCHLDAGRKPDSSPLWAAYLVYPAYRSKNGHVNSFAERLQGCFRYSMNGKAPPLGDPVLVALETYAFWLAKGAPVGEKLPGQGYPKLPAPALKADYTRGSQVYAQHCALCHAAHGQGQSSGGKAVFPPLWGAHSFNWGAGMGEIQNAAGFVKANMPLGLGNTLTDQQAWDVATFMDSQERPQDPRFTGSVEATRAKYHDSPNSMYGEKINGRVLGAP
;
A
#
# COMPACT_ATOMS: atom_id res chain seq x y z
N MET A 1 18.41 20.24 1.76
CA MET A 1 18.59 19.48 0.49
C MET A 1 19.72 20.14 -0.28
N PRO A 2 20.61 19.39 -0.95
CA PRO A 2 21.60 19.96 -1.86
C PRO A 2 20.95 20.81 -2.96
N THR A 3 21.69 21.75 -3.56
CA THR A 3 21.17 22.66 -4.62
C THR A 3 21.63 22.28 -6.04
N ASP A 4 22.41 21.22 -6.17
CA ASP A 4 22.96 20.69 -7.41
C ASP A 4 21.98 19.72 -8.13
N GLU A 5 22.45 19.06 -9.19
CA GLU A 5 21.66 18.06 -9.93
C GLU A 5 21.17 16.91 -9.04
N PHE A 6 21.95 16.54 -8.03
CA PHE A 6 21.53 15.54 -7.05
C PHE A 6 20.34 16.06 -6.23
N GLY A 7 20.41 17.31 -5.75
CA GLY A 7 19.29 18.01 -5.13
C GLY A 7 18.02 18.05 -5.99
N LYS A 8 18.16 18.33 -7.29
CA LYS A 8 17.02 18.32 -8.24
C LYS A 8 16.39 16.94 -8.35
N SER A 9 17.20 15.87 -8.41
CA SER A 9 16.72 14.49 -8.44
C SER A 9 15.96 14.11 -7.14
N ILE A 10 16.46 14.52 -5.97
CA ILE A 10 15.76 14.34 -4.69
C ILE A 10 14.37 15.01 -4.75
N LYS A 11 14.31 16.26 -5.20
CA LYS A 11 13.06 17.02 -5.30
C LYS A 11 12.08 16.38 -6.28
N LEU A 12 12.56 15.90 -7.42
CA LEU A 12 11.73 15.16 -8.38
C LEU A 12 11.21 13.86 -7.77
N GLY A 13 12.05 13.11 -7.04
CA GLY A 13 11.64 11.89 -6.36
C GLY A 13 10.56 12.14 -5.31
N GLU A 14 10.68 13.20 -4.52
CA GLU A 14 9.65 13.64 -3.57
C GLU A 14 8.34 14.01 -4.30
N GLN A 15 8.41 14.74 -5.42
CA GLN A 15 7.25 15.11 -6.24
C GLN A 15 6.56 13.88 -6.85
N ILE A 16 7.31 12.92 -7.37
CA ILE A 16 6.75 11.63 -7.85
C ILE A 16 6.12 10.87 -6.68
N PHE A 17 6.68 10.94 -5.48
CA PHE A 17 6.17 10.22 -4.33
C PHE A 17 4.83 10.78 -3.83
N THR A 18 4.70 12.10 -3.78
CA THR A 18 3.50 12.80 -3.27
C THR A 18 2.45 13.03 -4.35
N HIS A 19 2.86 13.17 -5.61
CA HIS A 19 2.02 13.47 -6.76
C HIS A 19 2.29 12.50 -7.92
N THR A 20 2.29 11.20 -7.63
CA THR A 20 2.63 10.12 -8.56
C THR A 20 1.82 10.16 -9.85
N GLN A 21 0.53 10.49 -9.77
CA GLN A 21 -0.31 10.63 -10.98
C GLN A 21 0.15 11.78 -11.89
N GLU A 22 0.65 12.86 -11.32
CA GLU A 22 1.09 14.05 -12.06
C GLU A 22 2.45 13.82 -12.73
N PHE A 23 3.42 13.25 -11.99
CA PHE A 23 4.80 13.11 -12.46
C PHE A 23 5.13 11.75 -13.06
N ALA A 24 4.31 10.73 -12.81
CA ALA A 24 4.52 9.37 -13.30
C ALA A 24 3.22 8.73 -13.85
N GLY A 25 2.23 9.54 -14.24
CA GLY A 25 0.89 9.08 -14.65
C GLY A 25 0.87 8.00 -15.74
N LYS A 26 1.85 8.00 -16.67
CA LYS A 26 1.97 6.95 -17.70
C LYS A 26 2.19 5.53 -17.14
N TYR A 27 2.57 5.42 -15.87
CA TYR A 27 2.79 4.16 -15.14
C TYR A 27 1.72 3.85 -14.10
N VAL A 28 0.71 4.71 -13.94
CA VAL A 28 -0.32 4.61 -12.90
C VAL A 28 -1.66 4.32 -13.56
N GLY A 29 -2.38 3.31 -13.06
CA GLY A 29 -3.68 2.89 -13.59
C GLY A 29 -4.83 3.08 -12.60
N ASN A 30 -4.62 3.86 -11.54
CA ASN A 30 -5.62 4.14 -10.51
C ASN A 30 -5.46 5.57 -9.95
N SER A 31 -6.20 5.89 -8.89
CA SER A 31 -6.23 7.25 -8.31
C SER A 31 -5.36 7.42 -7.07
N LEU A 32 -4.38 6.53 -6.85
CA LEU A 32 -3.49 6.58 -5.68
C LEU A 32 -2.22 7.41 -5.94
N ASN A 33 -1.49 7.70 -4.87
CA ASN A 33 -0.11 8.18 -4.89
C ASN A 33 0.72 7.31 -3.91
N CYS A 34 2.05 7.30 -4.02
CA CYS A 34 2.88 6.58 -3.04
C CYS A 34 2.58 7.06 -1.60
N ALA A 35 2.40 8.37 -1.44
CA ALA A 35 2.03 9.00 -0.18
C ALA A 35 0.66 8.57 0.40
N SER A 36 -0.20 7.88 -0.37
CA SER A 36 -1.47 7.35 0.13
C SER A 36 -1.28 6.24 1.18
N CYS A 37 -0.17 5.52 1.14
CA CYS A 37 0.16 4.44 2.10
C CYS A 37 1.46 4.68 2.87
N HIS A 38 2.27 5.62 2.39
CA HIS A 38 3.57 5.99 2.95
C HIS A 38 3.51 7.43 3.42
N LEU A 39 2.97 7.62 4.63
CA LEU A 39 2.61 8.94 5.14
C LEU A 39 3.84 9.85 5.35
N ASP A 40 3.56 11.16 5.42
CA ASP A 40 4.57 12.21 5.56
C ASP A 40 5.65 12.12 4.47
N ALA A 41 5.20 11.98 3.20
CA ALA A 41 6.06 11.78 2.04
C ALA A 41 7.08 10.62 2.23
N GLY A 42 6.69 9.56 2.93
CA GLY A 42 7.55 8.39 3.19
C GLY A 42 8.50 8.56 4.38
N ARG A 43 8.29 9.56 5.24
CA ARG A 43 9.11 9.82 6.44
C ARG A 43 8.50 9.23 7.70
N LYS A 44 7.17 9.04 7.75
CA LYS A 44 6.47 8.64 8.97
C LYS A 44 6.85 7.21 9.42
N PRO A 45 7.35 7.02 10.66
CA PRO A 45 7.48 5.70 11.28
C PRO A 45 6.15 4.95 11.31
N ASP A 46 6.21 3.63 11.25
CA ASP A 46 5.04 2.73 11.29
C ASP A 46 4.07 2.90 10.09
N SER A 47 4.53 3.59 9.05
CA SER A 47 3.84 3.77 7.77
C SER A 47 4.72 3.33 6.60
N SER A 48 5.57 2.32 6.80
CA SER A 48 6.53 1.83 5.81
C SER A 48 7.44 2.94 5.25
N PRO A 49 8.20 3.66 6.09
CA PRO A 49 9.02 4.78 5.64
C PRO A 49 10.14 4.35 4.69
N LEU A 50 10.47 5.24 3.74
CA LEU A 50 11.50 5.00 2.72
C LEU A 50 12.90 4.92 3.31
N TRP A 51 13.20 5.72 4.33
CA TRP A 51 14.51 5.72 4.98
C TRP A 51 14.87 4.35 5.57
N ALA A 52 13.88 3.62 6.07
CA ALA A 52 14.07 2.26 6.58
C ALA A 52 14.10 1.21 5.46
N ALA A 53 13.37 1.45 4.36
CA ALA A 53 13.29 0.52 3.26
C ALA A 53 14.56 0.50 2.42
N TYR A 54 15.14 1.66 2.10
CA TYR A 54 16.29 1.75 1.20
C TYR A 54 17.50 0.91 1.66
N LEU A 55 17.74 0.88 2.98
CA LEU A 55 18.92 0.25 3.59
C LEU A 55 18.86 -1.27 3.67
N VAL A 56 17.69 -1.87 3.46
CA VAL A 56 17.47 -3.32 3.59
C VAL A 56 17.28 -4.00 2.23
N TYR A 57 17.60 -3.31 1.13
CA TYR A 57 17.68 -3.90 -0.20
C TYR A 57 19.13 -3.85 -0.71
N PRO A 58 19.61 -4.87 -1.45
CA PRO A 58 18.87 -6.01 -1.99
C PRO A 58 18.36 -7.02 -0.93
N ALA A 59 17.20 -7.62 -1.18
CA ALA A 59 16.59 -8.61 -0.28
C ALA A 59 15.86 -9.72 -1.04
N TYR A 60 15.96 -10.95 -0.52
CA TYR A 60 15.14 -12.06 -1.00
C TYR A 60 13.66 -11.81 -0.73
N ARG A 61 12.81 -12.07 -1.72
CA ARG A 61 11.36 -11.94 -1.59
C ARG A 61 10.64 -13.20 -2.02
N SER A 62 9.93 -13.81 -1.07
CA SER A 62 9.09 -14.99 -1.32
C SER A 62 8.03 -14.77 -2.39
N LYS A 63 7.52 -13.53 -2.53
CA LYS A 63 6.48 -13.18 -3.52
C LYS A 63 6.87 -13.51 -4.97
N ASN A 64 8.15 -13.43 -5.32
CA ASN A 64 8.67 -13.66 -6.67
C ASN A 64 9.91 -14.58 -6.70
N GLY A 65 10.32 -15.13 -5.56
CA GLY A 65 11.31 -16.21 -5.47
C GLY A 65 12.74 -15.81 -5.79
N HIS A 66 13.10 -14.52 -5.71
CA HIS A 66 14.47 -14.07 -5.96
C HIS A 66 14.84 -12.84 -5.12
N VAL A 67 16.12 -12.46 -5.19
CA VAL A 67 16.63 -11.23 -4.59
C VAL A 67 16.22 -10.05 -5.45
N ASN A 68 15.46 -9.13 -4.87
CA ASN A 68 15.13 -7.86 -5.52
C ASN A 68 16.11 -6.77 -5.10
N SER A 69 16.47 -5.94 -6.06
CA SER A 69 16.95 -4.58 -5.85
C SER A 69 15.85 -3.66 -5.31
N PHE A 70 16.23 -2.46 -4.88
CA PHE A 70 15.27 -1.44 -4.46
C PHE A 70 14.43 -0.94 -5.65
N ALA A 71 15.03 -0.72 -6.84
CA ALA A 71 14.32 -0.44 -8.09
C ALA A 71 13.24 -1.49 -8.42
N GLU A 72 13.54 -2.79 -8.32
CA GLU A 72 12.54 -3.84 -8.56
C GLU A 72 11.43 -3.81 -7.51
N ARG A 73 11.74 -3.45 -6.26
CA ARG A 73 10.71 -3.26 -5.22
C ARG A 73 9.76 -2.11 -5.58
N LEU A 74 10.28 -1.01 -6.13
CA LEU A 74 9.49 0.13 -6.63
C LEU A 74 8.65 -0.27 -7.85
N GLN A 75 9.20 -1.02 -8.81
CA GLN A 75 8.43 -1.59 -9.93
C GLN A 75 7.24 -2.43 -9.45
N GLY A 76 7.43 -3.20 -8.38
CA GLY A 76 6.35 -3.92 -7.72
C GLY A 76 5.24 -2.99 -7.19
N CYS A 77 5.58 -1.85 -6.60
CA CYS A 77 4.59 -0.85 -6.18
C CYS A 77 3.77 -0.34 -7.37
N PHE A 78 4.41 0.00 -8.49
CA PHE A 78 3.70 0.44 -9.70
C PHE A 78 2.75 -0.64 -10.24
N ARG A 79 3.21 -1.90 -10.29
CA ARG A 79 2.40 -3.01 -10.81
C ARG A 79 1.19 -3.33 -9.93
N TYR A 80 1.33 -3.28 -8.61
CA TYR A 80 0.30 -3.74 -7.68
C TYR A 80 -0.46 -2.59 -7.04
N SER A 81 0.23 -1.74 -6.29
CA SER A 81 -0.40 -0.62 -5.56
C SER A 81 -0.94 0.44 -6.49
N MET A 82 -0.22 0.78 -7.57
CA MET A 82 -0.65 1.79 -8.54
C MET A 82 -1.51 1.22 -9.68
N ASN A 83 -1.82 -0.08 -9.64
CA ASN A 83 -2.55 -0.82 -10.68
C ASN A 83 -2.07 -0.51 -12.11
N GLY A 84 -0.76 -0.33 -12.28
CA GLY A 84 -0.19 0.22 -13.49
C GLY A 84 0.90 -0.65 -14.09
N LYS A 85 1.80 0.00 -14.82
CA LYS A 85 2.93 -0.66 -15.49
C LYS A 85 4.22 -0.24 -14.79
N ALA A 86 5.10 -1.21 -14.56
CA ALA A 86 6.41 -0.92 -14.00
C ALA A 86 7.22 -0.02 -14.95
N PRO A 87 7.81 1.10 -14.48
CA PRO A 87 8.81 1.81 -15.25
C PRO A 87 10.01 0.89 -15.55
N PRO A 88 10.69 0.99 -16.71
CA PRO A 88 11.91 0.25 -16.98
C PRO A 88 13.00 0.51 -15.92
N LEU A 89 13.88 -0.48 -15.67
CA LEU A 89 15.04 -0.25 -14.81
C LEU A 89 15.93 0.85 -15.42
N GLY A 90 16.39 1.78 -14.58
CA GLY A 90 17.13 2.97 -15.03
C GLY A 90 16.25 4.10 -15.59
N ASP A 91 14.92 3.94 -15.66
CA ASP A 91 14.03 5.05 -16.02
C ASP A 91 14.19 6.21 -15.02
N PRO A 92 14.19 7.48 -15.48
CA PRO A 92 14.35 8.64 -14.61
C PRO A 92 13.37 8.69 -13.43
N VAL A 93 12.17 8.12 -13.57
CA VAL A 93 11.18 8.01 -12.48
C VAL A 93 11.71 7.15 -11.34
N LEU A 94 12.30 5.99 -11.65
CA LEU A 94 12.87 5.11 -10.62
C LEU A 94 14.11 5.74 -10.03
N VAL A 95 15.03 6.25 -10.85
CA VAL A 95 16.26 6.89 -10.37
C VAL A 95 15.96 8.03 -9.39
N ALA A 96 14.96 8.87 -9.68
CA ALA A 96 14.55 9.94 -8.79
C ALA A 96 13.96 9.43 -7.47
N LEU A 97 13.10 8.41 -7.52
CA LEU A 97 12.53 7.76 -6.32
C LEU A 97 13.60 7.10 -5.45
N GLU A 98 14.57 6.40 -6.06
CA GLU A 98 15.71 5.80 -5.38
C GLU A 98 16.59 6.88 -4.74
N THR A 99 16.84 7.97 -5.46
CA THR A 99 17.62 9.12 -4.97
C THR A 99 16.95 9.76 -3.75
N TYR A 100 15.63 9.96 -3.80
CA TYR A 100 14.86 10.49 -2.66
C TYR A 100 14.92 9.55 -1.45
N ALA A 101 14.72 8.24 -1.65
CA ALA A 101 14.79 7.26 -0.58
C ALA A 101 16.20 7.18 0.05
N PHE A 102 17.24 7.21 -0.77
CA PHE A 102 18.63 7.28 -0.31
C PHE A 102 18.89 8.52 0.55
N TRP A 103 18.42 9.69 0.10
CA TRP A 103 18.60 10.94 0.84
C TRP A 103 17.89 10.90 2.20
N LEU A 104 16.68 10.32 2.27
CA LEU A 104 15.98 10.11 3.53
C LEU A 104 16.72 9.15 4.48
N ALA A 105 17.44 8.16 3.93
CA ALA A 105 18.19 7.16 4.69
C ALA A 105 19.58 7.64 5.16
N LYS A 106 19.97 8.87 4.86
CA LYS A 106 21.33 9.37 5.13
C LYS A 106 21.71 9.24 6.61
N GLY A 107 22.79 8.50 6.87
CA GLY A 107 23.37 8.33 8.21
C GLY A 107 22.84 7.13 9.00
N ALA A 108 21.87 6.40 8.46
CA ALA A 108 21.36 5.18 9.09
C ALA A 108 22.17 3.93 8.65
N PRO A 109 22.23 2.88 9.48
CA PRO A 109 23.04 1.69 9.23
C PRO A 109 22.48 0.82 8.09
N VAL A 110 23.37 0.32 7.23
CA VAL A 110 23.03 -0.55 6.10
C VAL A 110 22.72 -1.97 6.60
N GLY A 111 21.67 -2.59 6.08
CA GLY A 111 21.32 -3.98 6.36
C GLY A 111 20.62 -4.22 7.70
N GLU A 112 20.39 -3.17 8.50
CA GLU A 112 19.75 -3.28 9.81
C GLU A 112 18.25 -2.95 9.74
N LYS A 113 17.46 -3.68 10.54
CA LYS A 113 16.04 -3.37 10.73
C LYS A 113 15.90 -2.21 11.72
N LEU A 114 15.39 -1.08 11.26
CA LEU A 114 15.24 0.11 12.09
C LEU A 114 13.88 0.15 12.82
N PRO A 115 13.81 0.74 14.03
CA PRO A 115 12.54 0.98 14.72
C PRO A 115 11.59 1.81 13.85
N GLY A 116 10.32 1.41 13.70
CA GLY A 116 9.36 2.09 12.84
C GLY A 116 9.38 1.66 11.37
N GLN A 117 10.21 0.68 10.99
CA GLN A 117 10.21 0.09 9.67
C GLN A 117 8.92 -0.71 9.40
N GLY A 118 8.30 -0.46 8.25
CA GLY A 118 7.11 -1.19 7.82
C GLY A 118 5.85 -0.70 8.53
N TYR A 119 4.85 -1.57 8.63
CA TYR A 119 3.70 -1.39 9.51
C TYR A 119 3.90 -2.26 10.76
N PRO A 120 3.39 -1.85 11.93
CA PRO A 120 3.49 -2.67 13.12
C PRO A 120 2.66 -3.94 12.94
N LYS A 121 3.20 -5.06 13.43
CA LYS A 121 2.48 -6.32 13.46
C LYS A 121 1.63 -6.38 14.72
N LEU A 122 0.32 -6.43 14.53
CA LEU A 122 -0.61 -6.62 15.64
C LEU A 122 -0.57 -8.07 16.13
N PRO A 123 -0.87 -8.31 17.42
CA PRO A 123 -1.20 -9.65 17.88
C PRO A 123 -2.42 -10.18 17.12
N ALA A 124 -2.59 -11.51 17.12
CA ALA A 124 -3.79 -12.12 16.59
C ALA A 124 -5.03 -11.55 17.31
N PRO A 125 -6.14 -11.29 16.60
CA PRO A 125 -7.31 -10.71 17.22
C PRO A 125 -7.94 -11.70 18.21
N ALA A 126 -8.46 -11.18 19.32
CA ALA A 126 -9.10 -12.01 20.35
C ALA A 126 -10.35 -12.72 19.82
N LEU A 127 -11.05 -12.08 18.88
CA LEU A 127 -12.16 -12.64 18.13
C LEU A 127 -11.77 -12.75 16.66
N LYS A 128 -12.27 -13.78 15.96
CA LYS A 128 -12.12 -13.86 14.50
C LYS A 128 -12.59 -12.55 13.87
N ALA A 129 -11.72 -11.96 13.03
CA ALA A 129 -12.03 -10.70 12.36
C ALA A 129 -13.33 -10.83 11.55
N ASP A 130 -14.20 -9.82 11.65
CA ASP A 130 -15.57 -9.92 11.17
C ASP A 130 -15.95 -8.77 10.24
N TYR A 131 -16.60 -9.14 9.13
CA TYR A 131 -17.08 -8.22 8.11
C TYR A 131 -18.09 -7.21 8.67
N THR A 132 -19.05 -7.66 9.48
CA THR A 132 -20.15 -6.82 9.98
C THR A 132 -19.63 -5.81 10.99
N ARG A 133 -18.83 -6.23 11.97
CA ARG A 133 -18.18 -5.31 12.91
C ARG A 133 -17.26 -4.34 12.18
N GLY A 134 -16.51 -4.82 11.20
CA GLY A 134 -15.63 -3.98 10.37
C GLY A 134 -16.38 -2.89 9.63
N SER A 135 -17.56 -3.20 9.09
CA SER A 135 -18.43 -2.21 8.42
C SER A 135 -18.92 -1.11 9.38
N GLN A 136 -19.17 -1.44 10.65
CA GLN A 136 -19.57 -0.46 11.66
C GLN A 136 -18.41 0.45 12.04
N VAL A 137 -17.20 -0.11 12.25
CA VAL A 137 -15.98 0.66 12.47
C VAL A 137 -15.73 1.60 11.30
N TYR A 138 -15.88 1.11 10.07
CA TYR A 138 -15.73 1.92 8.86
C TYR A 138 -16.69 3.12 8.82
N ALA A 139 -17.98 2.86 9.04
CA ALA A 139 -19.01 3.90 9.03
C ALA A 139 -18.75 4.98 10.10
N GLN A 140 -18.28 4.58 11.28
CA GLN A 140 -18.06 5.48 12.41
C GLN A 140 -16.76 6.30 12.29
N HIS A 141 -15.69 5.71 11.73
CA HIS A 141 -14.35 6.28 11.84
C HIS A 141 -13.67 6.61 10.50
N CYS A 142 -14.16 6.07 9.37
CA CYS A 142 -13.46 6.11 8.09
C CYS A 142 -14.26 6.81 6.99
N ALA A 143 -15.58 6.59 6.95
CA ALA A 143 -16.44 7.03 5.85
C ALA A 143 -16.50 8.55 5.65
N LEU A 144 -16.23 9.35 6.70
CA LEU A 144 -16.16 10.82 6.57
C LEU A 144 -15.12 11.27 5.55
N CYS A 145 -13.96 10.62 5.52
CA CYS A 145 -12.86 10.96 4.62
C CYS A 145 -12.84 10.05 3.38
N HIS A 146 -13.05 8.75 3.55
CA HIS A 146 -12.96 7.77 2.46
C HIS A 146 -14.28 7.54 1.72
N ALA A 147 -15.33 8.28 2.08
CA ALA A 147 -16.70 8.19 1.58
C ALA A 147 -17.41 6.86 1.93
N ALA A 148 -18.75 6.83 1.83
CA ALA A 148 -19.55 5.67 2.29
C ALA A 148 -19.24 4.36 1.55
N HIS A 149 -18.77 4.44 0.30
CA HIS A 149 -18.44 3.29 -0.53
C HIS A 149 -16.94 3.23 -0.86
N GLY A 150 -16.08 3.81 -0.02
CA GLY A 150 -14.63 3.70 -0.16
C GLY A 150 -14.04 4.35 -1.40
N GLN A 151 -14.80 5.17 -2.14
CA GLN A 151 -14.35 5.82 -3.36
C GLN A 151 -13.37 6.98 -3.12
N GLY A 152 -13.12 7.35 -1.86
CA GLY A 152 -12.26 8.46 -1.51
C GLY A 152 -12.88 9.81 -1.86
N GLN A 153 -12.06 10.86 -1.84
CA GLN A 153 -12.45 12.22 -2.20
C GLN A 153 -11.36 12.87 -3.03
N SER A 154 -11.76 13.76 -3.94
CA SER A 154 -10.85 14.54 -4.78
C SER A 154 -11.22 16.02 -4.75
N SER A 155 -10.22 16.88 -4.97
CA SER A 155 -10.38 18.32 -5.10
C SER A 155 -9.50 18.82 -6.24
N GLY A 156 -10.08 19.59 -7.17
CA GLY A 156 -9.36 20.07 -8.36
C GLY A 156 -8.74 18.95 -9.22
N GLY A 157 -9.39 17.78 -9.27
CA GLY A 157 -8.88 16.60 -9.98
C GLY A 157 -7.74 15.84 -9.27
N LYS A 158 -7.33 16.28 -8.06
CA LYS A 158 -6.31 15.61 -7.26
C LYS A 158 -6.96 14.81 -6.12
N ALA A 159 -6.55 13.56 -5.94
CA ALA A 159 -7.01 12.73 -4.82
C ALA A 159 -6.55 13.35 -3.48
N VAL A 160 -7.51 13.66 -2.60
CA VAL A 160 -7.27 14.20 -1.25
C VAL A 160 -7.31 13.06 -0.24
N PHE A 161 -8.34 12.22 -0.33
CA PHE A 161 -8.44 10.97 0.42
C PHE A 161 -8.49 9.80 -0.56
N PRO A 162 -7.61 8.80 -0.41
CA PRO A 162 -7.50 7.74 -1.40
C PRO A 162 -8.74 6.82 -1.40
N PRO A 163 -9.14 6.30 -2.58
CA PRO A 163 -10.07 5.18 -2.64
C PRO A 163 -9.45 3.93 -1.98
N LEU A 164 -10.22 3.24 -1.15
CA LEU A 164 -9.78 2.06 -0.40
C LEU A 164 -10.11 0.74 -1.11
N TRP A 165 -11.10 0.77 -2.00
CA TRP A 165 -11.50 -0.32 -2.89
C TRP A 165 -12.19 0.26 -4.13
N GLY A 166 -12.75 -0.62 -4.97
CA GLY A 166 -13.33 -0.27 -6.26
C GLY A 166 -12.27 -0.04 -7.33
N ALA A 167 -12.73 0.26 -8.55
CA ALA A 167 -11.90 0.31 -9.76
C ALA A 167 -10.72 1.30 -9.70
N HIS A 168 -10.77 2.28 -8.81
CA HIS A 168 -9.76 3.34 -8.68
C HIS A 168 -8.78 3.13 -7.51
N SER A 169 -8.84 2.00 -6.81
CA SER A 169 -7.93 1.67 -5.70
C SER A 169 -6.78 0.75 -6.15
N PHE A 170 -6.01 0.24 -5.19
CA PHE A 170 -4.97 -0.75 -5.41
C PHE A 170 -5.59 -2.10 -5.83
N ASN A 171 -4.86 -2.88 -6.63
CA ASN A 171 -5.35 -4.16 -7.13
C ASN A 171 -5.16 -5.31 -6.12
N TRP A 172 -5.79 -6.45 -6.39
CA TRP A 172 -5.73 -7.65 -5.56
C TRP A 172 -4.31 -8.19 -5.33
N GLY A 173 -3.32 -7.81 -6.15
CA GLY A 173 -1.93 -8.18 -5.93
C GLY A 173 -1.19 -7.27 -4.93
N ALA A 174 -1.77 -6.19 -4.43
CA ALA A 174 -1.09 -5.23 -3.57
C ALA A 174 -0.98 -5.70 -2.11
N GLY A 175 0.12 -5.34 -1.44
CA GLY A 175 0.34 -5.75 -0.03
C GLY A 175 -0.64 -5.12 0.97
N MET A 176 -1.33 -4.04 0.60
CA MET A 176 -2.37 -3.41 1.41
C MET A 176 -3.69 -4.20 1.39
N GLY A 177 -3.86 -5.14 0.45
CA GLY A 177 -4.95 -6.13 0.46
C GLY A 177 -4.66 -7.33 1.37
N GLU A 178 -3.53 -7.35 2.07
CA GLU A 178 -3.28 -8.37 3.09
C GLU A 178 -3.75 -7.83 4.44
N ILE A 179 -4.65 -8.56 5.10
CA ILE A 179 -5.40 -8.08 6.27
C ILE A 179 -4.45 -7.70 7.42
N GLN A 180 -3.36 -8.43 7.66
CA GLN A 180 -2.41 -8.09 8.74
C GLN A 180 -1.71 -6.76 8.49
N ASN A 181 -1.26 -6.49 7.26
CA ASN A 181 -0.64 -5.24 6.87
C ASN A 181 -1.63 -4.08 6.98
N ALA A 182 -2.86 -4.26 6.48
CA ALA A 182 -3.91 -3.26 6.57
C ALA A 182 -4.28 -2.94 8.03
N ALA A 183 -4.45 -3.96 8.87
CA ALA A 183 -4.74 -3.78 10.29
C ALA A 183 -3.61 -3.04 11.01
N GLY A 184 -2.34 -3.39 10.75
CA GLY A 184 -1.17 -2.70 11.29
C GLY A 184 -1.10 -1.22 10.85
N PHE A 185 -1.33 -0.96 9.56
CA PHE A 185 -1.38 0.40 9.02
C PHE A 185 -2.51 1.21 9.67
N VAL A 186 -3.72 0.65 9.72
CA VAL A 186 -4.90 1.30 10.31
C VAL A 186 -4.66 1.60 11.79
N LYS A 187 -4.23 0.61 12.57
CA LYS A 187 -3.97 0.79 14.00
C LYS A 187 -3.00 1.94 14.25
N ALA A 188 -1.89 2.00 13.52
CA ALA A 188 -0.85 2.99 13.78
C ALA A 188 -1.15 4.39 13.20
N ASN A 189 -1.95 4.47 12.14
CA ASN A 189 -2.02 5.67 11.30
C ASN A 189 -3.43 6.20 11.05
N MET A 190 -4.47 5.43 11.37
CA MET A 190 -5.86 5.80 11.11
C MET A 190 -6.72 5.79 12.39
N PRO A 191 -7.71 6.69 12.50
CA PRO A 191 -7.99 7.82 11.59
C PRO A 191 -6.83 8.81 11.51
N LEU A 192 -6.73 9.58 10.42
CA LEU A 192 -5.59 10.46 10.17
C LEU A 192 -5.38 11.44 11.33
N GLY A 193 -4.17 11.48 11.89
CA GLY A 193 -3.84 12.29 13.08
C GLY A 193 -4.29 11.69 14.42
N LEU A 194 -5.03 10.58 14.40
CA LEU A 194 -5.60 9.88 15.55
C LEU A 194 -5.16 8.40 15.58
N GLY A 195 -3.93 8.12 15.19
CA GLY A 195 -3.35 6.78 15.27
C GLY A 195 -3.43 6.20 16.69
N ASN A 196 -3.52 4.88 16.78
CA ASN A 196 -3.65 4.07 17.98
C ASN A 196 -4.96 4.21 18.78
N THR A 197 -5.91 5.03 18.30
CA THR A 197 -7.22 5.20 18.96
C THR A 197 -8.16 4.01 18.78
N LEU A 198 -8.12 3.33 17.63
CA LEU A 198 -8.84 2.07 17.44
C LEU A 198 -8.18 0.95 18.25
N THR A 199 -8.98 0.05 18.81
CA THR A 199 -8.47 -1.20 19.40
C THR A 199 -7.90 -2.11 18.32
N ASP A 200 -7.04 -3.05 18.69
CA ASP A 200 -6.48 -4.03 17.74
C ASP A 200 -7.60 -4.82 17.05
N GLN A 201 -8.64 -5.21 17.79
CA GLN A 201 -9.81 -5.89 17.23
C GLN A 201 -10.53 -5.05 16.17
N GLN A 202 -10.75 -3.75 16.45
CA GLN A 202 -11.36 -2.85 15.48
C GLN A 202 -10.50 -2.70 14.22
N ALA A 203 -9.17 -2.65 14.36
CA ALA A 203 -8.25 -2.58 13.23
C ALA A 203 -8.30 -3.85 12.37
N TRP A 204 -8.34 -5.04 12.99
CA TRP A 204 -8.52 -6.32 12.29
C TRP A 204 -9.88 -6.42 11.58
N ASP A 205 -10.96 -6.01 12.26
CA ASP A 205 -12.31 -6.06 11.71
C ASP A 205 -12.45 -5.13 10.49
N VAL A 206 -11.99 -3.87 10.59
CA VAL A 206 -12.09 -2.91 9.49
C VAL A 206 -11.16 -3.24 8.31
N ALA A 207 -9.99 -3.83 8.59
CA ALA A 207 -9.10 -4.35 7.53
C ALA A 207 -9.76 -5.50 6.77
N THR A 208 -10.44 -6.41 7.47
CA THR A 208 -11.20 -7.51 6.86
C THR A 208 -12.37 -6.98 6.04
N PHE A 209 -13.10 -5.98 6.55
CA PHE A 209 -14.17 -5.33 5.80
C PHE A 209 -13.66 -4.66 4.51
N MET A 210 -12.52 -3.97 4.57
CA MET A 210 -11.88 -3.34 3.40
C MET A 210 -11.41 -4.36 2.36
N ASP A 211 -10.81 -5.47 2.80
CA ASP A 211 -10.37 -6.53 1.89
C ASP A 211 -11.54 -7.35 1.34
N SER A 212 -12.71 -7.31 1.97
CA SER A 212 -13.94 -7.95 1.47
C SER A 212 -14.65 -7.16 0.37
N GLN A 213 -14.02 -6.13 -0.19
CA GLN A 213 -14.58 -5.29 -1.26
C GLN A 213 -13.84 -5.52 -2.57
N GLU A 214 -14.57 -5.51 -3.68
CA GLU A 214 -13.96 -5.69 -5.00
C GLU A 214 -13.02 -4.55 -5.39
N ARG A 215 -11.99 -4.91 -6.16
CA ARG A 215 -10.92 -4.04 -6.63
C ARG A 215 -10.33 -4.61 -7.92
N PRO A 216 -9.45 -3.89 -8.65
CA PRO A 216 -8.88 -4.40 -9.88
C PRO A 216 -8.18 -5.76 -9.69
N GLN A 217 -8.28 -6.61 -10.70
CA GLN A 217 -7.78 -7.99 -10.69
C GLN A 217 -6.27 -8.06 -10.39
N ASP A 218 -5.82 -9.16 -9.78
CA ASP A 218 -4.40 -9.44 -9.60
C ASP A 218 -3.72 -9.54 -10.98
N PRO A 219 -2.64 -8.79 -11.27
CA PRO A 219 -1.90 -8.91 -12.52
C PRO A 219 -1.33 -10.31 -12.80
N ARG A 220 -1.34 -11.19 -11.81
CA ARG A 220 -0.91 -12.59 -11.88
C ARG A 220 -2.08 -13.57 -12.07
N PHE A 221 -3.30 -13.06 -12.30
CA PHE A 221 -4.49 -13.88 -12.52
C PHE A 221 -4.23 -14.99 -13.53
N THR A 222 -4.59 -16.21 -13.16
CA THR A 222 -4.27 -17.42 -13.92
C THR A 222 -5.39 -17.84 -14.88
N GLY A 223 -6.47 -17.06 -14.97
CA GLY A 223 -7.69 -17.42 -15.70
C GLY A 223 -8.79 -18.02 -14.82
N SER A 224 -8.47 -18.42 -13.57
CA SER A 224 -9.43 -18.89 -12.56
C SER A 224 -9.14 -18.26 -11.21
N VAL A 225 -10.19 -17.90 -10.48
CA VAL A 225 -10.09 -17.32 -9.13
C VAL A 225 -9.53 -18.36 -8.17
N GLU A 226 -10.01 -19.60 -8.24
CA GLU A 226 -9.57 -20.72 -7.41
C GLU A 226 -8.08 -21.00 -7.60
N ALA A 227 -7.63 -21.10 -8.85
CA ALA A 227 -6.22 -21.33 -9.18
C ALA A 227 -5.33 -20.14 -8.77
N THR A 228 -5.84 -18.91 -8.90
CA THR A 228 -5.12 -17.69 -8.47
C THR A 228 -5.02 -17.63 -6.94
N ARG A 229 -6.08 -18.03 -6.22
CA ARG A 229 -6.09 -18.12 -4.75
C ARG A 229 -5.06 -19.13 -4.27
N ALA A 230 -5.16 -20.37 -4.74
CA ALA A 230 -4.25 -21.45 -4.35
C ALA A 230 -2.76 -21.09 -4.57
N LYS A 231 -2.47 -20.30 -5.62
CA LYS A 231 -1.08 -19.94 -5.95
C LYS A 231 -0.56 -18.70 -5.22
N TYR A 232 -1.40 -17.69 -4.97
CA TYR A 232 -0.91 -16.37 -4.54
C TYR A 232 -1.61 -15.80 -3.31
N HIS A 233 -2.75 -16.35 -2.90
CA HIS A 233 -3.61 -15.82 -1.83
C HIS A 233 -4.06 -16.88 -0.82
N ASP A 234 -3.43 -18.06 -0.80
CA ASP A 234 -3.73 -19.13 0.15
C ASP A 234 -3.24 -18.77 1.56
N SER A 235 -4.01 -17.90 2.22
CA SER A 235 -3.71 -17.31 3.52
C SER A 235 -5.00 -16.92 4.22
N PRO A 236 -5.08 -17.07 5.55
CA PRO A 236 -6.20 -16.55 6.33
C PRO A 236 -6.30 -15.01 6.30
N ASN A 237 -5.26 -14.32 5.83
CA ASN A 237 -5.22 -12.86 5.74
C ASN A 237 -5.55 -12.32 4.35
N SER A 238 -6.20 -13.12 3.48
CA SER A 238 -6.66 -12.68 2.16
C SER A 238 -8.08 -13.16 1.89
N MET A 239 -8.95 -12.22 1.53
CA MET A 239 -10.33 -12.48 1.11
C MET A 239 -10.45 -12.83 -0.38
N TYR A 240 -9.36 -12.80 -1.16
CA TYR A 240 -9.40 -13.13 -2.59
C TYR A 240 -9.91 -14.56 -2.82
N GLY A 241 -10.98 -14.74 -3.58
CA GLY A 241 -11.61 -16.05 -3.82
C GLY A 241 -12.51 -16.56 -2.69
N GLU A 242 -12.68 -15.79 -1.60
CA GLU A 242 -13.69 -16.08 -0.59
C GLU A 242 -15.07 -15.59 -1.02
N LYS A 243 -16.13 -16.18 -0.45
CA LYS A 243 -17.52 -15.81 -0.73
C LYS A 243 -18.06 -14.87 0.34
N ILE A 244 -18.36 -13.64 -0.05
CA ILE A 244 -18.98 -12.62 0.81
C ILE A 244 -20.30 -12.15 0.19
N ASN A 245 -21.37 -12.15 0.97
CA ASN A 245 -22.71 -11.72 0.54
C ASN A 245 -23.17 -12.37 -0.78
N GLY A 246 -22.86 -13.65 -0.96
CA GLY A 246 -23.24 -14.41 -2.14
C GLY A 246 -22.30 -14.28 -3.35
N ARG A 247 -21.27 -13.43 -3.30
CA ARG A 247 -20.33 -13.17 -4.40
C ARG A 247 -18.94 -13.70 -4.06
N VAL A 248 -18.27 -14.30 -5.04
CA VAL A 248 -16.86 -14.73 -4.91
C VAL A 248 -15.97 -13.54 -5.25
N LEU A 249 -15.05 -13.19 -4.35
CA LEU A 249 -14.18 -12.04 -4.50
C LEU A 249 -13.05 -12.31 -5.49
N GLY A 250 -12.66 -11.28 -6.25
CA GLY A 250 -11.61 -11.39 -7.26
C GLY A 250 -12.08 -12.05 -8.55
N ALA A 251 -13.39 -12.19 -8.76
CA ALA A 251 -13.94 -12.56 -10.04
C ALA A 251 -13.88 -11.36 -11.03
N PRO A 252 -13.63 -11.60 -12.33
CA PRO A 252 -13.66 -10.54 -13.36
C PRO A 252 -15.05 -9.95 -13.59
#